data_AF-A0A1V6GP92-F1
#
_entry.id   AF-A0A1V6GP92-F1
#
_cell.length_a   1.000
_cell.length_b   1.000
_cell.length_c   1.000
_cell.angle_alpha   90.00
_cell.angle_beta   90.00
_cell.angle_gamma   90.00
#
_symmetry.space_group_name_H-M   'P 1'
#
loop_
_entity.id
_entity.type
_entity.pdbx_description
1 polymer ?
#
loop_
_entity_poly.entity_id
_entity_poly.type
_entity_poly.pdbx_seq_one_letter_code
_entity_poly.pdbx_strand_id
1 'polypeptide(L)'
;MNKAFLLTSVERLHPDNAKGELYLTDVVGMASSVVSYTVADPDEAYGINSRSQLAFAQQRMQQRINSAHMEQGVTIEDPATTWIGPEVRIGRDVRVWPGTHILGRSRVESGTTIMPHAWIKDSTIGTGSTIGTGSVIENRSLRDKATTAPRTYLG
;
A
#
# COMPACT_ATOMS: atom_id res chain seq x y z
N MET A 1 6.19 -28.19 -13.90
CA MET A 1 4.71 -28.28 -13.83
C MET A 1 4.20 -28.99 -15.08
N ASN A 2 3.51 -30.12 -14.95
CA ASN A 2 3.03 -30.90 -16.10
C ASN A 2 1.75 -30.27 -16.67
N LYS A 3 1.87 -29.51 -17.77
CA LYS A 3 0.74 -28.84 -18.44
C LYS A 3 -0.35 -29.83 -18.88
N ALA A 4 0.04 -31.01 -19.36
CA ALA A 4 -0.91 -32.02 -19.83
C ALA A 4 -1.80 -32.52 -18.69
N PHE A 5 -1.22 -32.76 -17.51
CA PHE A 5 -1.97 -33.12 -16.30
C PHE A 5 -3.04 -32.08 -15.96
N LEU A 6 -2.67 -30.79 -15.88
CA LEU A 6 -3.62 -29.73 -15.53
C LEU A 6 -4.79 -29.64 -16.51
N LEU A 7 -4.51 -29.71 -17.82
CA LEU A 7 -5.56 -29.64 -18.84
C LEU A 7 -6.53 -30.83 -18.75
N THR A 8 -6.00 -32.05 -18.63
CA THR A 8 -6.83 -33.26 -18.47
C THR A 8 -7.62 -33.26 -17.16
N SER A 9 -7.05 -32.75 -16.06
CA SER A 9 -7.74 -32.68 -14.77
C SER A 9 -8.86 -31.64 -14.76
N VAL A 10 -8.67 -30.49 -15.41
CA VAL A 10 -9.70 -29.45 -15.51
C VAL A 10 -10.92 -29.94 -16.31
N GLU A 11 -10.71 -30.71 -17.38
CA GLU A 11 -11.79 -31.33 -18.17
C GLU A 11 -12.65 -32.32 -17.38
N ARG A 12 -12.10 -32.87 -16.28
CA ARG A 12 -12.75 -33.87 -15.43
C ARG A 12 -13.44 -33.27 -14.20
N LEU A 13 -13.41 -31.94 -14.04
CA LEU A 13 -14.13 -31.27 -12.95
C LEU A 13 -15.63 -31.35 -13.20
N HIS A 14 -16.38 -31.66 -12.15
CA HIS A 14 -17.83 -31.71 -12.18
C HIS A 14 -18.42 -30.90 -11.01
N PRO A 15 -19.55 -30.21 -11.21
CA PRO A 15 -20.15 -29.34 -10.20
C PRO A 15 -20.95 -30.14 -9.16
N ASP A 16 -20.37 -31.22 -8.64
CA ASP A 16 -21.01 -32.12 -7.67
C ASP A 16 -20.77 -31.63 -6.23
N ASN A 17 -21.19 -30.41 -5.95
CA ASN A 17 -21.16 -29.83 -4.61
C ASN A 17 -22.42 -29.00 -4.35
N ALA A 18 -22.62 -28.64 -3.08
CA ALA A 18 -23.81 -27.92 -2.62
C ALA A 18 -24.05 -26.56 -3.31
N LYS A 19 -23.05 -26.00 -4.01
CA LYS A 19 -23.17 -24.74 -4.76
C LYS A 19 -23.29 -24.94 -6.27
N GLY A 20 -23.08 -26.15 -6.79
CA GLY A 20 -23.07 -26.42 -8.22
C GLY A 20 -21.90 -25.75 -8.95
N GLU A 21 -20.77 -25.53 -8.29
CA GLU A 21 -19.60 -24.84 -8.84
C GLU A 21 -18.48 -25.82 -9.20
N LEU A 22 -17.61 -25.49 -10.14
CA LEU A 22 -16.38 -26.27 -10.39
C LEU A 22 -15.30 -25.80 -9.41
N TYR A 23 -14.80 -26.69 -8.55
CA TYR A 23 -13.72 -26.37 -7.61
C TYR A 23 -12.35 -26.79 -8.16
N LEU A 24 -11.51 -25.81 -8.46
CA LEU A 24 -10.14 -26.07 -8.93
C LEU A 24 -9.31 -26.86 -7.90
N THR A 25 -9.66 -26.76 -6.61
CA THR A 25 -9.04 -27.55 -5.54
C THR A 25 -9.16 -29.05 -5.74
N ASP A 26 -10.17 -29.54 -6.46
CA ASP A 26 -10.38 -30.97 -6.69
C ASP A 26 -9.30 -31.57 -7.60
N VAL A 27 -8.64 -30.74 -8.43
CA VAL A 27 -7.47 -31.12 -9.23
C VAL A 27 -6.32 -31.62 -8.33
N VAL A 28 -6.20 -31.10 -7.11
CA VAL A 28 -5.20 -31.55 -6.14
C VAL A 28 -5.43 -33.02 -5.76
N GLY A 29 -6.69 -33.44 -5.61
CA GLY A 29 -7.06 -34.84 -5.35
C GLY A 29 -6.82 -35.77 -6.54
N MET A 30 -6.69 -35.24 -7.76
CA MET A 30 -6.38 -36.02 -8.97
C MET A 30 -4.86 -36.22 -9.18
N ALA A 31 -4.02 -35.52 -8.42
CA ALA A 31 -2.57 -35.58 -8.57
C ALA A 31 -2.00 -36.86 -7.95
N SER A 32 -0.99 -37.47 -8.60
CA SER A 32 -0.28 -38.64 -8.06
C SER A 32 0.61 -38.31 -6.85
N SER A 33 1.03 -37.05 -6.74
CA SER A 33 1.80 -36.53 -5.60
C SER A 33 1.57 -35.02 -5.47
N VAL A 34 1.62 -34.53 -4.23
CA VAL A 34 1.42 -33.11 -3.89
C VAL A 34 2.53 -32.71 -2.92
N VAL A 35 3.11 -31.52 -3.14
CA VAL A 35 4.08 -30.91 -2.23
C VAL A 35 3.47 -29.62 -1.71
N SER A 36 3.52 -29.41 -0.39
CA SER A 36 3.16 -28.15 0.23
C SER A 36 4.38 -27.24 0.35
N TYR A 37 4.17 -25.94 0.17
CA TYR A 37 5.17 -24.92 0.42
C TYR A 37 4.60 -23.90 1.40
N THR A 38 5.31 -23.67 2.51
CA THR A 38 4.91 -22.68 3.51
C THR A 38 5.51 -21.34 3.13
N VAL A 39 4.64 -20.34 2.94
CA VAL A 39 5.08 -18.96 2.71
C VAL A 39 5.74 -18.40 3.97
N ALA A 40 6.75 -17.54 3.78
CA ALA A 40 7.49 -16.93 4.89
C ALA A 40 6.64 -15.92 5.65
N ASP A 41 5.81 -15.16 4.92
CA ASP A 41 4.83 -14.24 5.50
C ASP A 41 3.40 -14.75 5.19
N PRO A 42 2.65 -15.23 6.20
CA PRO A 42 1.30 -15.73 6.00
C PRO A 42 0.34 -14.65 5.49
N ASP A 43 0.65 -13.36 5.70
CA ASP A 43 -0.18 -12.27 5.20
C ASP A 43 -0.13 -12.15 3.66
N GLU A 44 0.89 -12.69 3.00
CA GLU A 44 0.97 -12.70 1.52
C GLU A 44 -0.06 -13.62 0.87
N ALA A 45 -0.45 -14.69 1.55
CA ALA A 45 -1.45 -15.64 1.08
C ALA A 45 -2.85 -15.41 1.69
N TYR A 46 -3.02 -14.30 2.43
CA TYR A 46 -4.24 -14.04 3.17
C TYR A 46 -5.42 -13.71 2.25
N GLY A 47 -6.43 -14.58 2.23
CA GLY A 47 -7.64 -14.38 1.46
C GLY A 47 -8.53 -13.28 2.05
N ILE A 48 -8.98 -12.34 1.22
CA ILE A 48 -9.88 -11.24 1.62
C ILE A 48 -11.29 -11.56 1.14
N ASN A 49 -12.18 -11.85 2.09
CA ASN A 49 -13.59 -12.18 1.84
C ASN A 49 -14.55 -11.23 2.58
N SER A 50 -14.04 -10.30 3.39
CA SER A 50 -14.84 -9.33 4.14
C SER A 50 -14.15 -7.96 4.22
N ARG A 51 -14.93 -6.93 4.57
CA ARG A 51 -14.41 -5.57 4.77
C ARG A 51 -13.43 -5.49 5.95
N SER A 52 -13.63 -6.27 7.00
CA SER A 52 -12.69 -6.33 8.13
C SER A 52 -11.35 -6.95 7.73
N GLN A 53 -11.38 -8.00 6.90
CA GLN A 53 -10.18 -8.60 6.34
C GLN A 53 -9.44 -7.65 5.39
N LEU A 54 -10.17 -6.86 4.60
CA LEU A 54 -9.57 -5.82 3.75
C LEU A 54 -8.86 -4.74 4.58
N ALA A 55 -9.51 -4.25 5.64
CA ALA A 55 -8.92 -3.26 6.54
C ALA A 55 -7.63 -3.76 7.20
N PHE A 56 -7.62 -5.04 7.62
CA PHE A 56 -6.42 -5.68 8.15
C PHE A 56 -5.29 -5.74 7.12
N ALA A 57 -5.57 -6.22 5.90
CA ALA A 57 -4.58 -6.29 4.83
C ALA A 57 -4.01 -4.91 4.48
N GLN A 58 -4.87 -3.89 4.42
CA GLN A 58 -4.49 -2.51 4.16
C GLN A 58 -3.55 -1.96 5.25
N GLN A 59 -3.82 -2.25 6.53
CA GLN A 59 -2.93 -1.85 7.63
C GLN A 59 -1.54 -2.50 7.52
N ARG A 60 -1.48 -3.79 7.15
CA ARG A 60 -0.19 -4.50 6.95
C ARG A 60 0.60 -3.92 5.79
N MET A 61 -0.08 -3.59 4.68
CA MET A 61 0.56 -2.90 3.56
C MET A 61 1.07 -1.52 3.96
N GLN A 62 0.31 -0.75 4.73
CA GLN A 62 0.75 0.57 5.20
C GLN A 62 1.98 0.50 6.09
N GLN A 63 2.06 -0.51 6.98
CA GLN A 63 3.24 -0.77 7.80
C GLN A 63 4.48 -1.02 6.93
N ARG A 64 4.36 -1.84 5.88
CA ARG A 64 5.47 -2.13 4.94
C ARG A 64 5.91 -0.87 4.20
N ILE A 65 4.98 -0.08 3.67
CA ILE A 65 5.29 1.16 2.94
C ILE A 65 5.98 2.19 3.85
N ASN A 66 5.43 2.43 5.05
CA ASN A 66 6.02 3.37 5.98
C ASN A 66 7.42 2.92 6.43
N SER A 67 7.61 1.63 6.71
CA SER A 67 8.91 1.08 7.09
C SER A 67 9.95 1.27 5.97
N ALA A 68 9.57 1.02 4.71
CA ALA A 68 10.45 1.22 3.56
C ALA A 68 10.90 2.69 3.40
N HIS A 69 10.01 3.66 3.65
CA HIS A 69 10.40 5.08 3.67
C HIS A 69 11.32 5.42 4.85
N MET A 70 11.06 4.86 6.03
CA MET A 70 11.91 5.08 7.20
C MET A 70 13.31 4.51 7.01
N GLU A 71 13.44 3.32 6.40
CA GLU A 71 14.71 2.72 6.01
C GLU A 71 15.50 3.59 5.01
N GLN A 72 14.80 4.38 4.19
CA GLN A 72 15.38 5.34 3.25
C GLN A 72 15.72 6.70 3.90
N GLY A 73 15.52 6.84 5.21
CA GLY A 73 15.89 8.03 5.99
C GLY A 73 14.79 9.09 6.07
N VAL A 74 13.52 8.70 5.93
CA VAL A 74 12.36 9.55 6.25
C VAL A 74 12.00 9.40 7.72
N THR A 75 11.79 10.51 8.42
CA THR A 75 11.27 10.48 9.79
C THR A 75 9.75 10.50 9.74
N ILE A 76 9.10 9.40 10.12
CA ILE A 76 7.64 9.33 10.31
C ILE A 76 7.38 9.28 11.81
N GLU A 77 6.79 10.33 12.36
CA GLU A 77 6.60 10.49 13.82
C GLU A 77 5.63 9.46 14.40
N ASP A 78 4.55 9.16 13.67
CA ASP A 78 3.58 8.14 14.03
C ASP A 78 3.18 7.31 12.78
N PRO A 79 3.90 6.20 12.51
CA PRO A 79 3.61 5.34 11.39
C PRO A 79 2.23 4.66 11.44
N ALA A 80 1.57 4.61 12.61
CA ALA A 80 0.26 3.98 12.74
C ALA A 80 -0.87 4.87 12.21
N THR A 81 -0.66 6.19 12.15
CA THR A 81 -1.66 7.16 11.68
C THR A 81 -1.29 7.84 10.36
N THR A 82 -0.07 7.60 9.84
CA THR A 82 0.38 8.13 8.55
C THR A 82 0.10 7.17 7.40
N TRP A 83 -0.50 7.70 6.34
CA TRP A 83 -0.89 6.97 5.15
C TRP A 83 -0.10 7.47 3.94
N ILE A 84 0.74 6.60 3.39
CA ILE A 84 1.56 6.86 2.22
C ILE A 84 1.20 5.85 1.13
N GLY A 85 0.87 6.36 -0.06
CA GLY A 85 0.54 5.54 -1.23
C GLY A 85 1.78 4.83 -1.82
N PRO A 86 1.59 3.70 -2.51
CA PRO A 86 2.70 2.88 -3.01
C PRO A 86 3.53 3.53 -4.13
N GLU A 87 3.00 4.55 -4.81
CA GLU A 87 3.70 5.30 -5.87
C GLU A 87 4.39 6.58 -5.36
N VAL A 88 4.21 6.92 -4.09
CA VAL A 88 4.76 8.13 -3.51
C VAL A 88 6.28 8.00 -3.36
N ARG A 89 6.98 9.09 -3.64
CA ARG A 89 8.43 9.18 -3.45
C ARG A 89 8.75 10.28 -2.44
N ILE A 90 9.54 9.94 -1.44
CA ILE A 90 9.93 10.86 -0.37
C ILE A 90 11.46 10.86 -0.28
N GLY A 91 12.05 12.05 -0.36
CA GLY A 91 13.47 12.27 -0.18
C GLY A 91 13.92 12.06 1.25
N ARG A 92 15.23 11.93 1.45
CA ARG A 92 15.84 11.76 2.77
C ARG A 92 15.65 13.00 3.64
N ASP A 93 15.65 12.82 4.95
CA ASP A 93 15.54 13.89 5.96
C ASP A 93 14.22 14.67 5.87
N VAL A 94 13.19 14.07 5.23
CA VAL A 94 11.82 14.55 5.31
C VAL A 94 11.21 14.13 6.64
N ARG A 95 10.49 15.04 7.29
CA ARG A 95 9.76 14.77 8.53
C ARG A 95 8.26 14.79 8.29
N VAL A 96 7.60 13.68 8.58
CA VAL A 96 6.15 13.48 8.41
C VAL A 96 5.50 13.33 9.78
N TRP A 97 4.65 14.29 10.13
CA TRP A 97 3.91 14.29 11.38
C TRP A 97 2.62 13.46 11.32
N PRO A 98 2.02 13.10 12.47
CA PRO A 98 0.89 12.16 12.57
C PRO A 98 -0.36 12.57 11.76
N GLY A 99 -1.16 11.57 11.38
CA GLY A 99 -2.43 11.76 10.67
C GLY A 99 -2.29 12.26 9.22
N THR A 100 -1.08 12.26 8.66
CA THR A 100 -0.79 12.77 7.31
C THR A 100 -1.13 11.74 6.25
N HIS A 101 -1.67 12.21 5.12
CA HIS A 101 -1.94 11.41 3.93
C HIS A 101 -1.13 11.94 2.75
N ILE A 102 -0.29 11.10 2.14
CA ILE A 102 0.47 11.39 0.92
C ILE A 102 0.10 10.33 -0.11
N LEU A 103 -0.53 10.73 -1.21
CA LEU A 103 -1.24 9.82 -2.10
C LEU A 103 -0.94 10.09 -3.59
N GLY A 104 -1.34 9.15 -4.43
CA GLY A 104 -1.14 9.23 -5.89
C GLY A 104 0.34 9.24 -6.26
N ARG A 105 0.69 9.99 -7.30
CA ARG A 105 2.08 10.13 -7.77
C ARG A 105 2.78 11.34 -7.14
N SER A 106 2.59 11.52 -5.83
CA SER A 106 3.20 12.63 -5.10
C SER A 106 4.70 12.44 -4.88
N ARG A 107 5.41 13.57 -4.85
CA ARG A 107 6.85 13.62 -4.56
C ARG A 107 7.13 14.67 -3.49
N VAL A 108 7.92 14.30 -2.49
CA VAL A 108 8.35 15.21 -1.43
C VAL A 108 9.88 15.23 -1.42
N GLU A 109 10.47 16.38 -1.71
CA GLU A 109 11.91 16.53 -1.77
C GLU A 109 12.54 16.67 -0.37
N SER A 110 13.84 16.40 -0.29
CA SER A 110 14.61 16.28 0.95
C SER A 110 14.50 17.48 1.89
N GLY A 111 14.66 17.25 3.19
CA GLY A 111 14.63 18.30 4.22
C GLY A 111 13.27 18.97 4.42
N THR A 112 12.21 18.47 3.77
CA THR A 112 10.84 19.01 3.90
C THR A 112 10.20 18.55 5.21
N THR A 113 9.41 19.43 5.84
CA THR A 113 8.58 19.08 7.00
C THR A 113 7.10 19.13 6.63
N ILE A 114 6.39 18.05 6.87
CA ILE A 114 4.93 17.96 6.70
C ILE A 114 4.29 17.87 8.08
N MET A 115 3.59 18.94 8.47
CA MET A 115 2.93 19.05 9.77
C MET A 115 1.66 18.17 9.84
N PRO A 116 1.11 17.92 11.05
CA PRO A 116 0.04 16.94 11.24
C PRO A 116 -1.18 17.16 10.33
N HIS A 117 -1.87 16.06 10.01
CA HIS A 117 -3.14 16.07 9.27
C HIS A 117 -3.09 16.69 7.86
N ALA A 118 -1.91 16.81 7.26
CA ALA A 118 -1.82 17.26 5.88
C ALA A 118 -2.37 16.20 4.91
N TRP A 119 -2.98 16.66 3.83
CA TRP A 119 -3.42 15.84 2.70
C TRP A 119 -2.68 16.29 1.45
N ILE A 120 -1.89 15.41 0.87
CA ILE A 120 -1.07 15.68 -0.32
C ILE A 120 -1.39 14.61 -1.36
N LYS A 121 -1.84 15.01 -2.54
CA LYS A 121 -2.18 14.08 -3.62
C LYS A 121 -1.70 14.60 -4.97
N ASP A 122 -1.10 13.72 -5.77
CA ASP A 122 -0.61 14.02 -7.12
C ASP A 122 0.17 15.35 -7.20
N SER A 123 1.01 15.62 -6.20
CA SER A 123 1.68 16.91 -6.00
C SER A 123 3.17 16.76 -5.76
N THR A 124 3.94 17.77 -6.13
CA THR A 124 5.39 17.85 -5.87
C THR A 124 5.69 18.93 -4.83
N ILE A 125 6.40 18.58 -3.77
CA ILE A 125 6.80 19.50 -2.70
C ILE A 125 8.31 19.69 -2.77
N GLY A 126 8.77 20.91 -3.07
CA GLY A 126 10.19 21.23 -3.24
C GLY A 126 11.00 21.14 -1.94
N THR A 127 12.32 21.15 -2.10
CA THR A 127 13.32 20.89 -1.03
C THR A 127 13.18 21.89 0.11
N GLY A 128 13.26 21.40 1.35
CA GLY A 128 13.25 22.25 2.54
C GLY A 128 11.93 23.01 2.75
N SER A 129 10.83 22.54 2.17
CA SER A 129 9.52 23.16 2.34
C SER A 129 8.92 22.83 3.71
N THR A 130 7.94 23.62 4.14
CA THR A 130 7.12 23.35 5.34
C THR A 130 5.65 23.39 4.97
N ILE A 131 4.97 22.25 5.11
CA ILE A 131 3.53 22.14 4.88
C ILE A 131 2.82 22.29 6.21
N GLY A 132 2.03 23.35 6.38
CA GLY A 132 1.31 23.66 7.61
C GLY A 132 0.23 22.63 7.96
N THR A 133 -0.10 22.51 9.25
CA THR A 133 -1.06 21.55 9.80
C THR A 133 -2.41 21.61 9.08
N GLY A 134 -2.98 20.46 8.72
CA GLY A 134 -4.29 20.38 8.08
C GLY A 134 -4.36 20.98 6.68
N SER A 135 -3.23 21.20 6.02
CA SER A 135 -3.22 21.70 4.64
C SER A 135 -3.64 20.61 3.65
N VAL A 136 -4.31 21.00 2.58
CA VAL A 136 -4.72 20.15 1.47
C VAL A 136 -4.01 20.64 0.21
N ILE A 137 -3.25 19.77 -0.44
CA ILE A 137 -2.46 20.07 -1.65
C ILE A 137 -2.74 18.98 -2.67
N GLU A 138 -3.42 19.32 -3.76
CA GLU A 138 -3.79 18.39 -4.82
C GLU A 138 -3.39 18.95 -6.19
N ASN A 139 -2.76 18.15 -7.04
CA ASN A 139 -2.37 18.56 -8.41
C ASN A 139 -1.54 19.84 -8.49
N ARG A 140 -0.60 20.03 -7.54
CA ARG A 140 0.20 21.26 -7.43
C ARG A 140 1.69 20.95 -7.30
N SER A 141 2.50 21.92 -7.69
CA SER A 141 3.96 21.90 -7.50
C SER A 141 4.36 23.11 -6.67
N LEU A 142 4.87 22.86 -5.47
CA LEU A 142 5.43 23.87 -4.59
C LEU A 142 6.94 23.95 -4.83
N ARG A 143 7.45 25.18 -5.01
CA ARG A 143 8.88 25.44 -5.15
C ARG A 143 9.65 25.11 -3.88
N ASP A 144 10.97 25.02 -3.98
CA ASP A 144 11.86 24.86 -2.83
C ASP A 144 11.62 25.94 -1.77
N LYS A 145 11.75 25.54 -0.50
CA LYS A 145 11.56 26.39 0.68
C LYS A 145 10.18 27.05 0.74
N ALA A 146 9.17 26.47 0.08
CA ALA A 146 7.81 26.94 0.21
C ALA A 146 7.31 26.70 1.64
N THR A 147 6.55 27.64 2.18
CA THR A 147 5.88 27.49 3.47
C THR A 147 4.39 27.71 3.27
N THR A 148 3.57 26.73 3.64
CA THR A 148 2.12 26.91 3.69
C THR A 148 1.70 27.22 5.12
N ALA A 149 0.74 28.16 5.28
CA ALA A 149 0.11 28.37 6.57
C ALA A 149 -0.75 27.14 6.95
N PRO A 150 -1.09 26.95 8.23
CA PRO A 150 -2.06 25.92 8.62
C PRO A 150 -3.38 26.05 7.85
N ARG A 151 -4.00 24.92 7.52
CA ARG A 151 -5.28 24.83 6.79
C ARG A 151 -5.25 25.51 5.42
N THR A 152 -4.10 25.54 4.76
CA THR A 152 -3.99 26.02 3.39
C THR A 152 -4.64 25.02 2.44
N TYR A 153 -5.44 25.49 1.48
CA TYR A 153 -5.99 24.67 0.40
C TYR A 153 -5.38 25.09 -0.94
N LEU A 154 -4.76 24.15 -1.63
CA LEU A 154 -4.23 24.30 -2.99
C LEU A 154 -4.71 23.10 -3.82
N GLY A 155 -5.80 23.28 -4.55
CA GLY A 155 -6.30 22.33 -5.57
C GLY A 155 -6.25 22.94 -6.94
#